data_AF-A0A416VP56-F1
#
_entry.id   AF-A0A416VP56-F1
#
_cell.length_a   1.000
_cell.length_b   1.000
_cell.length_c   1.000
_cell.angle_alpha   90.00
_cell.angle_beta   90.00
_cell.angle_gamma   90.00
#
_symmetry.space_group_name_H-M   'P 1'
#
loop_
_entity.id
_entity.type
_entity.pdbx_description
1 polymer ?
#
loop_
_entity_poly.entity_id
_entity_poly.type
_entity_poly.pdbx_seq_one_letter_code
_entity_poly.pdbx_strand_id
1 'polypeptide(L)'
;MSNPDLYFQRHEVSNSDLTELKNNLYPCFQYGDKEKAFKFGTLVDALVTENERVRYDKLMVDDVAYSVDDFELGLAMRDALRKEARKDAFLAMVLDTSDTQKFMVNKHQEFKYAGVFKYHLDTRCKWDWWLHQYGFGGDLKTTFAESQAQFNEAIDYFDWDRSRAWYMDIAGSQRDFIYAVSKKNCKIFKHFITDRNHPTYLKGKEKYEDLAFKWWQLMV
;
A
#
# COMPACT_ATOMS: atom_id res chain seq x y z
N MET A 1 -8.59 -19.91 12.43
CA MET A 1 -9.74 -19.37 11.68
C MET A 1 -9.11 -18.51 10.60
N SER A 2 -9.28 -18.87 9.34
CA SER A 2 -8.73 -18.10 8.22
C SER A 2 -9.36 -16.71 8.22
N ASN A 3 -8.56 -15.68 7.93
CA ASN A 3 -9.03 -14.30 7.79
C ASN A 3 -10.28 -14.26 6.88
N PRO A 4 -11.44 -13.79 7.35
CA PRO A 4 -12.67 -13.72 6.55
C PRO A 4 -12.63 -12.60 5.51
N ASP A 5 -11.49 -11.94 5.31
CA ASP A 5 -11.34 -10.86 4.35
C ASP A 5 -11.58 -11.33 2.90
N LEU A 6 -12.82 -11.12 2.46
CA LEU A 6 -13.27 -11.39 1.09
C LEU A 6 -12.66 -10.42 0.07
N TYR A 7 -11.81 -9.45 0.48
CA TYR A 7 -11.21 -8.46 -0.42
C TYR A 7 -10.57 -9.09 -1.66
N PHE A 8 -9.82 -10.18 -1.49
CA PHE A 8 -9.15 -10.87 -2.60
C PHE A 8 -10.10 -11.68 -3.50
N GLN A 9 -11.34 -11.93 -3.05
CA GLN A 9 -12.36 -12.67 -3.80
C GLN A 9 -13.28 -11.75 -4.60
N ARG A 10 -13.14 -10.42 -4.46
CA ARG A 10 -14.00 -9.47 -5.16
C ARG A 10 -13.64 -9.37 -6.65
N HIS A 11 -14.53 -8.79 -7.45
CA HIS A 11 -14.35 -8.65 -8.90
C HIS A 11 -13.92 -7.24 -9.34
N GLU A 12 -14.02 -6.22 -8.46
CA GLU A 12 -13.63 -4.85 -8.83
C GLU A 12 -12.13 -4.73 -9.04
N VAL A 13 -11.69 -3.90 -9.98
CA VAL A 13 -10.28 -3.74 -10.32
C VAL A 13 -9.50 -3.13 -9.14
N SER A 14 -8.38 -3.74 -8.78
CA SER A 14 -7.47 -3.26 -7.74
C SER A 14 -6.14 -2.80 -8.33
N ASN A 15 -5.34 -2.07 -7.56
CA ASN A 15 -3.97 -1.73 -7.99
C ASN A 15 -3.09 -2.99 -8.20
N SER A 16 -3.37 -4.09 -7.49
CA SER A 16 -2.67 -5.36 -7.71
C SER A 16 -2.99 -5.95 -9.08
N ASP A 17 -4.25 -5.87 -9.51
CA ASP A 17 -4.68 -6.31 -10.85
C ASP A 17 -3.97 -5.49 -11.95
N LEU A 18 -3.88 -4.16 -11.76
CA LEU A 18 -3.11 -3.29 -12.66
C LEU A 18 -1.60 -3.61 -12.65
N THR A 19 -1.07 -4.04 -11.51
CA THR A 19 0.33 -4.46 -11.38
C THR A 19 0.59 -5.75 -12.13
N GLU A 20 -0.33 -6.72 -12.05
CA GLU A 20 -0.28 -7.95 -12.81
C GLU A 20 -0.37 -7.68 -14.32
N LEU A 21 -1.32 -6.84 -14.74
CA LEU A 21 -1.42 -6.40 -16.13
C LEU A 21 -0.12 -5.75 -16.62
N LYS A 22 0.48 -4.85 -15.84
CA LYS A 22 1.77 -4.22 -16.18
C LYS A 22 2.86 -5.27 -16.38
N ASN A 23 2.96 -6.27 -15.50
CA ASN A 23 3.98 -7.32 -15.62
C ASN A 23 3.76 -8.19 -16.87
N ASN A 24 2.51 -8.43 -17.26
CA ASN A 24 2.16 -9.19 -18.46
C ASN A 24 2.46 -8.40 -19.75
N LEU A 25 2.15 -7.11 -19.77
CA LEU A 25 2.36 -6.24 -20.94
C LEU A 25 3.82 -5.82 -21.11
N TYR A 26 4.53 -5.61 -20.00
CA TYR A 26 5.91 -5.12 -19.98
C TYR A 26 6.77 -5.98 -19.05
N PRO A 27 7.09 -7.23 -19.45
CA PRO A 27 7.95 -8.08 -18.66
C PRO A 27 9.30 -7.41 -18.44
N CYS A 28 9.70 -7.26 -17.20
CA CYS A 28 11.00 -6.72 -16.83
C CYS A 28 11.71 -7.69 -15.89
N PHE A 29 13.02 -7.86 -16.08
CA PHE A 29 13.84 -8.64 -15.16
C PHE A 29 13.78 -8.03 -13.77
N GLN A 30 13.22 -8.77 -12.83
CA GLN A 30 13.13 -8.38 -11.43
C GLN A 30 14.20 -9.11 -10.65
N TYR A 31 15.07 -8.33 -10.00
CA TYR A 31 16.10 -8.86 -9.13
C TYR A 31 15.55 -9.09 -7.73
N GLY A 32 15.84 -10.26 -7.15
CA GLY A 32 15.43 -10.65 -5.81
C GLY A 32 14.16 -11.50 -5.75
N ASP A 33 13.88 -12.01 -4.56
CA ASP A 33 12.74 -12.89 -4.29
C ASP A 33 11.51 -12.05 -3.89
N LYS A 34 10.61 -11.84 -4.86
CA LYS A 34 9.37 -11.07 -4.67
C LYS A 34 8.43 -11.73 -3.68
N GLU A 35 8.31 -13.05 -3.70
CA GLU A 35 7.43 -13.77 -2.80
C GLU A 35 7.91 -13.60 -1.36
N LYS A 36 9.22 -13.73 -1.14
CA LYS A 36 9.82 -13.46 0.17
C LYS A 36 9.63 -12.00 0.61
N ALA A 37 9.81 -11.04 -0.30
CA ALA A 37 9.63 -9.64 0.01
C ALA A 37 8.17 -9.30 0.38
N PHE A 38 7.21 -9.84 -0.37
CA PHE A 38 5.77 -9.70 -0.12
C PHE A 38 5.37 -10.38 1.19
N LYS A 39 5.77 -11.65 1.39
CA LYS A 39 5.54 -12.42 2.61
C LYS A 39 6.00 -11.67 3.85
N PHE A 40 7.21 -11.13 3.83
CA PHE A 40 7.74 -10.33 4.94
C PHE A 40 6.96 -9.02 5.13
N GLY A 41 6.55 -8.36 4.05
CA GLY A 41 5.67 -7.19 4.11
C GLY A 41 4.38 -7.49 4.86
N THR A 42 3.71 -8.61 4.53
CA THR A 42 2.50 -9.07 5.21
C THR A 42 2.70 -9.30 6.71
N LEU A 43 3.86 -9.80 7.13
CA LEU A 43 4.17 -9.97 8.54
C LEU A 43 4.21 -8.63 9.29
N VAL A 44 4.94 -7.66 8.74
CA VAL A 44 5.07 -6.34 9.38
C VAL A 44 3.74 -5.61 9.39
N ASP A 45 2.98 -5.69 8.29
CA ASP A 45 1.64 -5.15 8.21
C ASP A 45 0.74 -5.75 9.30
N ALA A 46 0.58 -7.08 9.36
CA ALA A 46 -0.23 -7.73 10.39
C ALA A 46 0.23 -7.40 11.83
N LEU A 47 1.54 -7.33 12.08
CA LEU A 47 2.07 -6.95 13.40
C LEU A 47 1.66 -5.53 13.83
N VAL A 48 1.44 -4.63 12.87
CA VAL A 48 1.11 -3.21 13.10
C VAL A 48 -0.39 -2.94 13.02
N THR A 49 -1.09 -3.55 12.06
CA THR A 49 -2.45 -3.18 11.67
C THR A 49 -3.52 -4.22 12.07
N GLU A 50 -3.15 -5.50 12.21
CA GLU A 50 -4.06 -6.63 12.47
C GLU A 50 -3.41 -7.66 13.41
N ASN A 51 -3.09 -7.23 14.64
CA ASN A 51 -2.27 -8.02 15.57
C ASN A 51 -2.93 -9.37 15.95
N GLU A 52 -4.25 -9.44 15.92
CA GLU A 52 -5.05 -10.64 16.18
C GLU A 52 -4.83 -11.76 15.16
N ARG A 53 -4.34 -11.45 13.96
CA ARG A 53 -3.92 -12.45 12.96
C ARG A 53 -2.60 -13.13 13.32
N VAL A 54 -1.84 -12.57 14.26
CA VAL A 54 -0.48 -13.00 14.57
C VAL A 54 -0.47 -14.02 15.70
N ARG A 55 0.14 -15.18 15.43
CA ARG A 55 0.38 -16.26 16.39
C ARG A 55 1.84 -16.27 16.83
N TYR A 56 2.13 -15.51 17.89
CA TYR A 56 3.48 -15.36 18.44
C TYR A 56 4.08 -16.70 18.93
N ASP A 57 3.25 -17.62 19.42
CA ASP A 57 3.67 -18.94 19.89
C ASP A 57 4.18 -19.84 18.75
N LYS A 58 3.73 -19.58 17.51
CA LYS A 58 4.05 -20.39 16.33
C LYS A 58 4.83 -19.61 15.27
N LEU A 59 5.08 -18.32 15.49
CA LEU A 59 5.68 -17.41 14.52
C LEU A 59 4.89 -17.40 13.19
N MET A 60 3.56 -17.30 13.29
CA MET A 60 2.67 -17.33 12.13
C MET A 60 1.82 -16.07 12.00
N VAL A 61 1.43 -15.76 10.77
CA VAL A 61 0.28 -14.89 10.46
C VAL A 61 -0.72 -15.74 9.72
N ASP A 62 -1.93 -15.86 10.26
CA ASP A 62 -2.92 -16.84 9.82
C ASP A 62 -2.31 -18.26 9.74
N ASP A 63 -2.22 -18.83 8.53
CA ASP A 63 -1.70 -20.17 8.25
C ASP A 63 -0.26 -20.15 7.69
N VAL A 64 0.38 -18.98 7.62
CA VAL A 64 1.74 -18.82 7.07
C VAL A 64 2.77 -18.71 8.18
N ALA A 65 3.72 -19.64 8.21
CA ALA A 65 4.86 -19.63 9.15
C ALA A 65 6.04 -18.79 8.65
N TYR A 66 6.70 -18.12 9.60
CA TYR A 66 7.86 -17.26 9.39
C TYR A 66 9.09 -17.83 10.11
N SER A 67 10.29 -17.49 9.63
CA SER A 67 11.52 -17.81 10.36
C SER A 67 11.60 -16.97 11.63
N VAL A 68 12.41 -17.44 12.59
CA VAL A 68 12.72 -16.68 13.81
C VAL A 68 13.28 -15.30 13.44
N ASP A 69 14.26 -15.26 12.53
CA ASP A 69 14.90 -14.01 12.08
C ASP A 69 13.90 -13.02 11.47
N ASP A 70 13.00 -13.49 10.60
CA ASP A 70 11.99 -12.62 9.97
C ASP A 70 11.02 -12.08 11.03
N PHE A 71 10.63 -12.93 12.00
CA PHE A 71 9.72 -12.55 13.08
C PHE A 71 10.35 -11.54 14.05
N GLU A 72 11.59 -11.77 14.47
CA GLU A 72 12.34 -10.85 15.32
C GLU A 72 12.56 -9.49 14.63
N LEU A 73 12.91 -9.49 13.35
CA LEU A 73 13.03 -8.26 12.57
C LEU A 73 11.69 -7.53 12.45
N GLY A 74 10.59 -8.26 12.21
CA GLY A 74 9.25 -7.67 12.15
C GLY A 74 8.86 -6.99 13.46
N LEU A 75 9.15 -7.62 14.61
CA LEU A 75 8.93 -7.03 15.93
C LEU A 75 9.79 -5.78 16.15
N ALA A 76 11.07 -5.83 15.78
CA ALA A 76 11.97 -4.68 15.88
C ALA A 76 11.48 -3.50 15.03
N MET A 77 10.95 -3.76 13.84
CA MET A 77 10.36 -2.75 12.96
C MET A 77 9.08 -2.13 13.53
N ARG A 78 8.18 -2.95 14.10
CA ARG A 78 6.99 -2.47 14.82
C ARG A 78 7.37 -1.60 16.02
N ASP A 79 8.35 -2.03 16.79
CA ASP A 79 8.80 -1.29 17.98
C ASP A 79 9.50 0.02 17.59
N ALA A 80 10.20 0.05 16.44
CA ALA A 80 10.75 1.28 15.88
C ALA A 80 9.65 2.28 15.47
N LEU A 81 8.56 1.83 14.84
CA LEU A 81 7.39 2.69 14.55
C LEU A 81 6.79 3.28 15.82
N ARG A 82 6.58 2.44 16.85
CA ARG A 82 6.04 2.90 18.15
C ARG A 82 6.99 3.87 18.85
N LYS A 83 8.30 3.68 18.72
CA LYS A 83 9.30 4.61 19.24
C LYS A 83 9.29 5.95 18.49
N GLU A 84 9.15 5.93 17.17
CA GLU A 84 9.05 7.13 16.34
C GLU A 84 7.78 7.94 16.67
N ALA A 85 6.65 7.27 16.91
CA ALA A 85 5.40 7.90 17.31
C ALA A 85 5.51 8.74 18.60
N ARG A 86 6.48 8.47 19.48
CA ARG A 86 6.71 9.28 20.69
C ARG A 86 7.17 10.71 20.39
N LYS A 87 7.68 10.98 19.19
CA LYS A 87 8.14 12.31 18.73
C LYS A 87 7.42 12.78 17.46
N ASP A 88 6.83 11.87 16.69
CA ASP A 88 5.98 12.19 15.53
C ASP A 88 4.50 12.12 15.96
N ALA A 89 3.94 13.29 16.29
CA ALA A 89 2.55 13.40 16.75
C ALA A 89 1.52 12.95 15.70
N PHE A 90 1.84 13.08 14.41
CA PHE A 90 0.96 12.59 13.35
C PHE A 90 0.93 11.06 13.34
N LEU A 91 2.10 10.42 13.39
CA LEU A 91 2.18 8.96 13.48
C LEU A 91 1.50 8.42 14.75
N ALA A 92 1.67 9.10 15.90
CA ALA A 92 0.96 8.74 17.12
C ALA A 92 -0.56 8.72 16.93
N MET A 93 -1.11 9.77 16.32
CA MET A 93 -2.53 9.86 16.02
C MET A 93 -2.97 8.77 15.03
N VAL A 94 -2.18 8.49 13.99
CA VAL A 94 -2.46 7.41 13.03
C VAL A 94 -2.55 6.06 13.74
N LEU A 95 -1.58 5.72 14.58
CA LEU A 95 -1.55 4.44 15.29
C LEU A 95 -2.68 4.30 16.33
N ASP A 96 -3.18 5.41 16.87
CA ASP A 96 -4.23 5.42 17.89
C ASP A 96 -5.65 5.42 17.30
N THR A 97 -5.85 6.10 16.18
CA THR A 97 -7.21 6.47 15.70
C THR A 97 -7.58 5.95 14.32
N SER A 98 -6.65 5.37 13.56
CA SER A 98 -6.97 4.90 12.22
C SER A 98 -7.82 3.62 12.23
N ASP A 99 -8.76 3.55 11.28
CA ASP A 99 -9.33 2.27 10.86
C ASP A 99 -8.23 1.52 10.08
N THR A 100 -7.80 0.38 10.59
CA THR A 100 -6.79 -0.43 9.91
C THR A 100 -7.42 -1.29 8.82
N GLN A 101 -6.66 -1.52 7.75
CA GLN A 101 -7.02 -2.49 6.70
C GLN A 101 -8.38 -2.20 6.05
N LYS A 102 -8.72 -0.91 5.93
CA LYS A 102 -10.00 -0.41 5.43
C LYS A 102 -10.08 -0.57 3.91
N PHE A 103 -10.98 -1.42 3.44
CA PHE A 103 -11.29 -1.50 2.02
C PHE A 103 -12.37 -0.50 1.58
N MET A 104 -12.30 -0.09 0.32
CA MET A 104 -13.29 0.74 -0.35
C MET A 104 -13.52 0.26 -1.77
N VAL A 105 -14.72 0.55 -2.26
CA VAL A 105 -15.14 0.25 -3.63
C VAL A 105 -15.76 1.50 -4.22
N ASN A 106 -15.36 1.85 -5.44
CA ASN A 106 -16.02 2.87 -6.23
C ASN A 106 -16.65 2.20 -7.46
N LYS A 107 -17.97 2.09 -7.44
CA LYS A 107 -18.74 1.50 -8.54
C LYS A 107 -18.90 2.52 -9.65
N HIS A 108 -18.71 2.08 -10.88
CA HIS A 108 -18.85 2.93 -12.06
C HIS A 108 -17.99 4.21 -12.00
N GLN A 109 -16.73 4.08 -11.58
CA GLN A 109 -15.79 5.20 -11.58
C GLN A 109 -15.55 5.67 -13.01
N GLU A 110 -15.81 6.95 -13.30
CA GLU A 110 -15.55 7.57 -14.62
C GLU A 110 -14.05 7.83 -14.78
N PHE A 111 -13.50 7.40 -15.91
CA PHE A 111 -12.16 7.72 -16.38
C PHE A 111 -12.25 8.47 -17.71
N LYS A 112 -11.23 9.29 -18.01
CA LYS A 112 -11.13 10.04 -19.27
C LYS A 112 -9.82 9.71 -19.97
N TYR A 113 -9.88 8.95 -21.05
CA TYR A 113 -8.73 8.73 -21.92
C TYR A 113 -8.58 9.87 -22.93
N ALA A 114 -7.36 10.42 -23.04
CA ALA A 114 -7.04 11.57 -23.88
C ALA A 114 -7.96 12.80 -23.66
N GLY A 115 -8.56 12.93 -22.46
CA GLY A 115 -9.46 14.03 -22.11
C GLY A 115 -10.84 14.00 -22.78
N VAL A 116 -11.09 13.09 -23.72
CA VAL A 116 -12.31 13.08 -24.55
C VAL A 116 -13.11 11.79 -24.42
N PHE A 117 -12.44 10.64 -24.32
CA PHE A 117 -13.13 9.35 -24.32
C PHE A 117 -13.41 8.91 -22.88
N LYS A 118 -14.70 8.77 -22.56
CA LYS A 118 -15.15 8.35 -21.23
C LYS A 118 -15.35 6.84 -21.18
N TYR A 119 -14.80 6.21 -20.15
CA TYR A 119 -15.06 4.81 -19.83
C TYR A 119 -15.23 4.65 -18.32
N HIS A 120 -15.76 3.51 -17.89
CA HIS A 120 -16.04 3.26 -16.48
C HIS A 120 -15.47 1.93 -16.05
N LEU A 121 -14.98 1.88 -14.81
CA LEU A 121 -14.57 0.65 -14.14
C LEU A 121 -15.18 0.61 -12.75
N ASP A 122 -15.52 -0.59 -12.29
CA ASP A 122 -15.69 -0.85 -10.87
C ASP A 122 -14.32 -1.04 -10.26
N THR A 123 -13.97 -0.26 -9.25
CA THR A 123 -12.62 -0.22 -8.68
C THR A 123 -12.63 -0.46 -7.18
N ARG A 124 -11.52 -0.97 -6.64
CA ARG A 124 -11.33 -1.18 -5.20
C ARG A 124 -9.92 -0.84 -4.74
N CYS A 125 -9.82 -0.53 -3.45
CA CYS A 125 -8.57 -0.38 -2.73
C CYS A 125 -8.70 -0.91 -1.30
N LYS A 126 -7.56 -1.15 -0.64
CA LYS A 126 -7.47 -1.51 0.77
C LYS A 126 -6.34 -0.74 1.43
N TRP A 127 -6.69 0.22 2.28
CA TRP A 127 -5.79 1.10 3.02
C TRP A 127 -5.24 0.41 4.25
N ASP A 128 -3.93 0.53 4.51
CA ASP A 128 -3.36 0.06 5.77
C ASP A 128 -3.88 0.90 6.95
N TRP A 129 -3.98 2.22 6.75
CA TRP A 129 -4.57 3.16 7.70
C TRP A 129 -5.58 4.08 7.02
N TRP A 130 -6.77 4.21 7.57
CA TRP A 130 -7.77 5.19 7.14
C TRP A 130 -8.19 6.08 8.31
N LEU A 131 -8.07 7.40 8.13
CA LEU A 131 -8.46 8.38 9.13
C LEU A 131 -9.86 8.90 8.82
N HIS A 132 -10.89 8.21 9.33
CA HIS A 132 -12.29 8.49 9.00
C HIS A 132 -12.68 9.96 9.21
N GLN A 133 -12.28 10.56 10.33
CA GLN A 133 -12.62 11.95 10.67
C GLN A 133 -12.03 12.98 9.69
N TYR A 134 -10.91 12.65 9.04
CA TYR A 134 -10.21 13.56 8.14
C TYR A 134 -10.39 13.24 6.66
N GLY A 135 -11.00 12.09 6.34
CA GLY A 135 -11.30 11.70 4.96
C GLY A 135 -10.08 11.39 4.10
N PHE A 136 -8.98 10.91 4.72
CA PHE A 136 -7.80 10.42 4.01
C PHE A 136 -7.12 9.28 4.76
N GLY A 137 -6.18 8.61 4.10
CA GLY A 137 -5.47 7.48 4.67
C GLY A 137 -4.00 7.46 4.29
N GLY A 138 -3.36 6.34 4.58
CA GLY A 138 -1.99 6.09 4.23
C GLY A 138 -1.62 4.62 4.20
N ASP A 139 -0.36 4.36 3.91
CA ASP A 139 0.20 3.03 3.72
C ASP A 139 1.44 2.78 4.57
N LEU A 140 1.61 1.53 4.99
CA LEU A 140 2.78 1.02 5.66
C LEU A 140 3.63 0.22 4.68
N LYS A 141 4.89 0.64 4.51
CA LYS A 141 5.86 -0.05 3.66
C LYS A 141 7.03 -0.62 4.45
N THR A 142 7.56 -1.74 3.97
CA THR A 142 8.89 -2.18 4.35
C THR A 142 9.85 -1.89 3.21
N THR A 143 11.04 -1.38 3.52
CA THR A 143 12.01 -0.95 2.48
C THR A 143 13.42 -1.35 2.84
N PHE A 144 14.32 -1.42 1.84
CA PHE A 144 15.76 -1.55 2.07
C PHE A 144 16.48 -0.19 2.09
N ALA A 145 15.75 0.93 1.94
CA ALA A 145 16.34 2.26 2.03
C ALA A 145 17.00 2.50 3.40
N GLU A 146 18.15 3.18 3.38
CA GLU A 146 18.90 3.60 4.56
C GLU A 146 18.87 5.13 4.72
N SER A 147 18.44 5.85 3.66
CA SER A 147 18.27 7.31 3.64
C SER A 147 16.91 7.71 3.06
N GLN A 148 16.49 8.95 3.35
CA GLN A 148 15.25 9.52 2.78
C GLN A 148 15.32 9.60 1.25
N ALA A 149 16.51 9.87 0.68
CA ALA A 149 16.69 9.92 -0.76
C ALA A 149 16.43 8.55 -1.42
N GLN A 150 17.02 7.47 -0.87
CA GLN A 150 16.76 6.11 -1.33
C GLN A 150 15.29 5.70 -1.15
N PHE A 151 14.63 6.14 -0.08
CA PHE A 151 13.21 5.89 0.10
C PHE A 151 12.36 6.63 -0.94
N ASN A 152 12.69 7.89 -1.26
CA ASN A 152 12.01 8.65 -2.30
C ASN A 152 12.16 7.99 -3.69
N GLU A 153 13.33 7.42 -4.00
CA GLU A 153 13.55 6.63 -5.21
C GLU A 153 12.70 5.34 -5.22
N ALA A 154 12.59 4.69 -4.05
CA ALA A 154 11.79 3.47 -3.89
C ALA A 154 10.29 3.71 -4.19
N ILE A 155 9.75 4.90 -3.90
CA ILE A 155 8.36 5.24 -4.20
C ILE A 155 8.07 5.09 -5.70
N ASP A 156 8.98 5.56 -6.55
CA ASP A 156 8.84 5.46 -7.99
C ASP A 156 9.10 4.03 -8.48
N TYR A 157 10.20 3.43 -8.00
CA TYR A 157 10.65 2.11 -8.42
C TYR A 157 9.61 1.02 -8.17
N PHE A 158 8.94 1.05 -7.02
CA PHE A 158 7.91 0.08 -6.64
C PHE A 158 6.49 0.51 -7.03
N ASP A 159 6.33 1.60 -7.79
CA ASP A 159 5.04 2.18 -8.16
C ASP A 159 4.11 2.47 -6.96
N TRP A 160 4.68 2.86 -5.83
CA TRP A 160 3.87 3.23 -4.66
C TRP A 160 3.08 4.51 -4.92
N ASP A 161 3.65 5.44 -5.69
CA ASP A 161 2.95 6.61 -6.22
C ASP A 161 1.66 6.23 -6.97
N ARG A 162 1.73 5.23 -7.87
CA ARG A 162 0.55 4.69 -8.58
C ARG A 162 -0.50 4.19 -7.61
N SER A 163 -0.09 3.36 -6.65
CA SER A 163 -1.02 2.79 -5.67
C SER A 163 -1.73 3.86 -4.85
N ARG A 164 -1.02 4.91 -4.43
CA ARG A 164 -1.60 6.00 -3.64
C ARG A 164 -2.55 6.84 -4.48
N ALA A 165 -2.17 7.19 -5.70
CA ALA A 165 -3.07 7.94 -6.59
C ALA A 165 -4.36 7.16 -6.90
N TRP A 166 -4.26 5.83 -7.14
CA TRP A 166 -5.41 4.94 -7.31
C TRP A 166 -6.34 4.99 -6.10
N TYR A 167 -5.76 4.89 -4.90
CA TYR A 167 -6.51 4.86 -3.64
C TYR A 167 -7.20 6.20 -3.37
N MET A 168 -6.49 7.31 -3.58
CA MET A 168 -7.05 8.64 -3.41
C MET A 168 -8.24 8.89 -4.35
N ASP A 169 -8.18 8.47 -5.62
CA ASP A 169 -9.30 8.65 -6.56
C ASP A 169 -10.52 7.77 -6.19
N ILE A 170 -10.31 6.54 -5.72
CA ILE A 170 -11.39 5.67 -5.24
C ILE A 170 -12.07 6.24 -4.00
N ALA A 171 -11.28 6.72 -3.04
CA ALA A 171 -11.77 7.21 -1.76
C ALA A 171 -12.28 8.67 -1.82
N GLY A 172 -12.03 9.41 -2.90
CA GLY A 172 -12.27 10.85 -2.97
C GLY A 172 -11.32 11.69 -2.09
N SER A 173 -10.27 11.09 -1.53
CA SER A 173 -9.36 11.73 -0.58
C SER A 173 -8.52 12.85 -1.20
N GLN A 174 -8.36 13.99 -0.53
CA GLN A 174 -7.47 15.07 -1.01
C GLN A 174 -6.00 14.85 -0.66
N ARG A 175 -5.69 13.94 0.27
CA ARG A 175 -4.34 13.75 0.82
C ARG A 175 -4.00 12.27 0.96
N ASP A 176 -2.72 11.97 1.14
CA ASP A 176 -2.23 10.61 1.41
C ASP A 176 -0.91 10.70 2.19
N PHE A 177 -0.51 9.61 2.82
CA PHE A 177 0.81 9.47 3.41
C PHE A 177 1.33 8.04 3.31
N ILE A 178 2.65 7.91 3.24
CA ILE A 178 3.35 6.63 3.34
C ILE A 178 4.29 6.72 4.54
N TYR A 179 4.18 5.78 5.46
CA TYR A 179 5.25 5.48 6.40
C TYR A 179 5.97 4.22 5.95
N ALA A 180 7.30 4.23 6.02
CA ALA A 180 8.10 3.07 5.72
C ALA A 180 9.11 2.78 6.81
N VAL A 181 9.40 1.50 7.02
CA VAL A 181 10.42 1.04 7.96
C VAL A 181 11.51 0.31 7.20
N SER A 182 12.77 0.68 7.46
CA SER A 182 13.92 0.01 6.86
C SER A 182 14.16 -1.38 7.44
N LYS A 183 14.31 -2.37 6.58
CA LYS A 183 14.80 -3.73 6.92
C LYS A 183 16.29 -3.75 7.27
N LYS A 184 17.05 -2.68 6.95
CA LYS A 184 18.50 -2.59 7.20
C LYS A 184 18.81 -2.06 8.59
N ASN A 185 18.10 -1.03 9.02
CA ASN A 185 18.44 -0.27 10.23
C ASN A 185 17.23 0.20 11.04
N CYS A 186 16.02 -0.31 10.73
CA CYS A 186 14.75 0.08 11.36
C CYS A 186 14.45 1.58 11.35
N LYS A 187 15.12 2.36 10.49
CA LYS A 187 14.83 3.78 10.34
C LYS A 187 13.46 3.98 9.72
N ILE A 188 12.72 4.94 10.26
CA ILE A 188 11.40 5.33 9.75
C ILE A 188 11.58 6.42 8.70
N PHE A 189 10.91 6.25 7.57
CA PHE A 189 10.77 7.24 6.53
C PHE A 189 9.31 7.59 6.35
N LYS A 190 9.06 8.80 5.85
CA LYS A 190 7.71 9.27 5.57
C LYS A 190 7.65 10.07 4.29
N HIS A 191 6.52 10.00 3.62
CA HIS A 191 6.21 10.77 2.43
C HIS A 191 4.75 11.21 2.50
N PHE A 192 4.48 12.48 2.24
CA PHE A 192 3.12 13.04 2.27
C PHE A 192 2.73 13.50 0.88
N ILE A 193 1.49 13.21 0.49
CA ILE A 193 0.84 13.78 -0.68
C ILE A 193 -0.17 14.80 -0.15
N THR A 194 0.14 16.09 -0.32
CA THR A 194 -0.57 17.19 0.36
C THR A 194 -1.87 17.63 -0.31
N ASP A 195 -2.02 17.31 -1.60
CA ASP A 195 -3.14 17.69 -2.45
C ASP A 195 -3.10 16.95 -3.80
N ARG A 196 -4.11 17.18 -4.64
CA ARG A 196 -4.27 16.61 -5.99
C ARG A 196 -3.37 17.21 -7.08
N ASN A 197 -2.58 18.23 -6.75
CA ASN A 197 -1.56 18.81 -7.63
C ASN A 197 -0.15 18.37 -7.21
N HIS A 198 -0.02 17.59 -6.13
CA HIS A 198 1.26 17.13 -5.63
C HIS A 198 1.96 16.25 -6.68
N PRO A 199 3.27 16.43 -6.96
CA PRO A 199 3.96 15.73 -8.04
C PRO A 199 3.85 14.19 -7.98
N THR A 200 3.91 13.61 -6.79
CA THR A 200 3.74 12.16 -6.59
C THR A 200 2.35 11.68 -6.98
N TYR A 201 1.30 12.46 -6.69
CA TYR A 201 -0.05 12.09 -7.10
C TYR A 201 -0.19 12.15 -8.61
N LEU A 202 0.27 13.24 -9.24
CA LEU A 202 0.18 13.41 -10.69
C LEU A 202 0.90 12.29 -11.45
N LYS A 203 2.12 11.95 -11.02
CA LYS A 203 2.89 10.85 -11.61
C LYS A 203 2.22 9.49 -11.39
N GLY A 204 1.72 9.24 -10.18
CA GLY A 204 0.97 8.02 -9.88
C GLY A 204 -0.31 7.90 -10.71
N LYS A 205 -0.99 9.03 -10.93
CA LYS A 205 -2.21 9.12 -11.73
C LYS A 205 -1.97 8.78 -13.19
N GLU A 206 -0.97 9.41 -13.80
CA GLU A 206 -0.53 9.08 -15.16
C GLU A 206 -0.27 7.57 -15.32
N LYS A 207 0.45 6.96 -14.36
CA LYS A 207 0.76 5.53 -14.37
C LYS A 207 -0.48 4.64 -14.32
N TYR A 208 -1.46 4.90 -13.44
CA TYR A 208 -2.63 4.03 -13.38
C TYR A 208 -3.63 4.33 -14.49
N GLU A 209 -3.76 5.57 -14.99
CA GLU A 209 -4.73 5.89 -16.04
C GLU A 209 -4.42 5.15 -17.34
N ASP A 210 -3.13 5.04 -17.69
CA ASP A 210 -2.66 4.22 -18.81
C ASP A 210 -3.01 2.73 -18.62
N LEU A 211 -2.73 2.18 -17.43
CA LEU A 211 -3.02 0.77 -17.13
C LEU A 211 -4.53 0.48 -17.01
N ALA A 212 -5.30 1.41 -16.45
CA ALA A 212 -6.75 1.29 -16.31
C ALA A 212 -7.43 1.30 -17.69
N PHE A 213 -6.94 2.11 -18.61
CA PHE A 213 -7.45 2.09 -19.98
C PHE A 213 -7.12 0.78 -20.68
N LYS A 214 -5.89 0.28 -20.56
CA LYS A 214 -5.50 -1.03 -21.11
C LYS A 214 -6.29 -2.17 -20.48
N TRP A 215 -6.54 -2.12 -19.18
CA TRP A 215 -7.41 -3.07 -18.49
C TRP A 215 -8.80 -3.07 -19.11
N TRP A 216 -9.41 -1.89 -19.26
CA TRP A 216 -10.72 -1.73 -19.86
C TRP A 216 -10.77 -2.29 -21.29
N GLN A 217 -9.72 -2.12 -22.10
CA GLN A 217 -9.68 -2.65 -23.46
C GLN A 217 -9.53 -4.18 -23.56
N LEU A 218 -8.90 -4.80 -22.56
CA LEU A 218 -8.48 -6.21 -22.63
C LEU A 218 -9.37 -7.14 -21.79
N MET A 219 -9.99 -6.61 -20.74
CA MET A 219 -10.67 -7.41 -19.71
C MET A 219 -12.15 -7.07 -19.53
N VAL A 220 -12.66 -6.00 -20.16
CA VAL A 220 -14.07 -5.56 -20.10
C VAL A 220 -14.67 -5.61 -21.50
#